data_AF-A0A0N4Z4T8-F1
#
_entry.id   AF-A0A0N4Z4T8-F1
#
_cell.length_a   1.000
_cell.length_b   1.000
_cell.length_c   1.000
_cell.angle_alpha   90.00
_cell.angle_beta   90.00
_cell.angle_gamma   90.00
#
_symmetry.space_group_name_H-M   'P 1'
#
loop_
_entity.id
_entity.type
_entity.pdbx_description
1 polymer ?
#
loop_
_entity_poly.entity_id
_entity_poly.type
_entity_poly.pdbx_seq_one_letter_code
_entity_poly.pdbx_strand_id
1 'polypeptide(L)'
;MLFNIIENAYSGVILKEYENWEDLMIFLRGEMEEETPTFGYYWIDIDGNLNYLSHNADYENMFQSCKKFDQSTINIVHINFLDSISNYNY
;
A
#
# COMPACT_ATOMS: atom_id res chain seq x y z
N MET A 1 -9.00 -3.30 -11.79
CA MET A 1 -8.83 -2.80 -10.41
C MET A 1 -7.51 -2.07 -10.41
N LEU A 2 -7.53 -0.78 -10.08
CA LEU A 2 -6.34 0.06 -9.99
C LEU A 2 -5.75 -0.06 -8.58
N PHE A 3 -4.43 -0.13 -8.47
CA PHE A 3 -3.74 -0.14 -7.18
C PHE A 3 -2.84 1.08 -7.10
N ASN A 4 -2.98 1.83 -6.01
CA ASN A 4 -2.23 3.03 -5.74
C ASN A 4 -1.32 2.76 -4.55
N ILE A 5 -0.02 2.96 -4.71
CA ILE A 5 0.92 3.04 -3.60
C ILE A 5 1.26 4.51 -3.36
N ILE A 6 1.00 4.98 -2.15
CA ILE A 6 1.26 6.35 -1.72
C ILE A 6 2.40 6.33 -0.71
N GLU A 7 3.47 7.03 -1.04
CA GLU A 7 4.69 7.13 -0.24
C GLU A 7 5.06 8.59 -0.06
N ASN A 8 5.84 8.88 0.98
CA ASN A 8 6.50 10.18 1.11
C ASN A 8 8.00 10.05 0.88
N ALA A 9 8.48 10.62 -0.22
CA ALA A 9 9.90 10.74 -0.51
C ALA A 9 10.44 12.09 0.00
N TYR A 10 11.77 12.23 0.01
CA TYR A 10 12.44 13.49 0.36
C TYR A 10 11.94 14.70 -0.46
N SER A 11 11.45 14.48 -1.68
CA SER A 11 10.92 15.52 -2.58
C SER A 11 9.41 15.73 -2.50
N GLY A 12 8.69 14.98 -1.65
CA GLY A 12 7.23 15.08 -1.47
C GLY A 12 6.50 13.75 -1.65
N VAL A 13 5.17 13.83 -1.73
CA VAL A 13 4.28 12.67 -1.89
C VAL A 13 4.43 12.09 -3.29
N ILE A 14 4.65 10.77 -3.36
CA ILE A 14 4.72 10.00 -4.59
C ILE A 14 3.51 9.09 -4.67
N LEU A 15 2.89 9.03 -5.84
CA LEU A 15 1.85 8.07 -6.20
C LEU A 15 2.42 7.12 -7.26
N LYS A 16 2.44 5.81 -6.96
CA LYS A 16 2.75 4.75 -7.93
C LYS A 16 1.46 4.02 -8.25
N GLU A 17 1.10 3.96 -9.53
CA GLU A 17 -0.12 3.32 -10.01
C GLU A 17 0.20 2.00 -10.69
N TYR A 18 -0.56 0.96 -10.38
CA TYR A 18 -0.48 -0.36 -10.99
C TYR A 18 -1.86 -0.76 -11.51
N GLU A 19 -1.95 -1.14 -12.78
CA GLU A 19 -3.23 -1.48 -13.42
C GLU A 19 -3.65 -2.94 -13.18
N ASN A 20 -2.72 -3.77 -12.70
CA ASN A 20 -2.96 -5.17 -12.45
C ASN A 20 -2.24 -5.65 -11.18
N TRP A 21 -2.74 -6.79 -10.67
CA TRP A 21 -2.28 -7.41 -9.43
C TRP A 21 -0.85 -7.97 -9.53
N GLU A 22 -0.47 -8.49 -10.68
CA GLU A 22 0.82 -9.15 -10.87
C GLU A 22 1.97 -8.14 -10.78
N ASP A 23 1.85 -7.00 -11.46
CA ASP A 23 2.84 -5.92 -11.42
C ASP A 23 3.00 -5.33 -10.01
N LEU A 24 1.87 -5.15 -9.31
CA LEU A 24 1.88 -4.72 -7.91
C LEU A 24 2.66 -5.71 -7.04
N MET A 25 2.39 -7.01 -7.18
CA MET A 25 3.03 -8.04 -6.36
C MET A 25 4.51 -8.23 -6.70
N ILE A 26 4.92 -8.00 -7.95
CA ILE A 26 6.35 -7.99 -8.33
C ILE A 26 7.05 -6.87 -7.57
N PHE A 27 6.49 -5.65 -7.56
CA PHE A 27 7.06 -4.53 -6.82
C PHE A 27 7.15 -4.84 -5.32
N LEU A 28 6.02 -5.20 -4.69
CA LEU A 28 5.97 -5.43 -3.24
C LEU A 28 6.88 -6.56 -2.78
N ARG A 29 7.04 -7.63 -3.57
CA ARG A 29 7.98 -8.71 -3.25
C ARG A 29 9.43 -8.27 -3.42
N GLY A 30 9.73 -7.48 -4.45
CA GLY A 30 11.04 -6.86 -4.62
C GLY A 30 11.47 -6.09 -3.38
N GLU A 31 10.58 -5.25 -2.85
CA GLU A 31 10.82 -4.47 -1.62
C GLU A 31 11.04 -5.35 -0.38
N MET A 32 10.49 -6.58 -0.34
CA MET A 32 10.68 -7.53 0.76
C MET A 32 12.00 -8.31 0.67
N GLU A 33 12.58 -8.43 -0.52
CA GLU A 33 13.81 -9.18 -0.80
C GLU A 33 15.09 -8.32 -0.71
N GLU A 34 14.97 -7.00 -0.55
CA GLU A 34 16.13 -6.10 -0.42
C GLU A 34 16.91 -6.33 0.89
N GLU A 35 18.22 -6.04 0.88
CA GLU A 35 19.07 -6.14 2.09
C GLU A 35 18.58 -5.25 3.24
N THR A 36 17.83 -4.20 2.91
CA THR A 36 17.06 -3.36 3.84
C THR A 36 15.60 -3.32 3.38
N PRO A 37 14.76 -4.29 3.77
CA PRO A 37 13.43 -4.38 3.21
C PRO A 37 12.60 -3.15 3.61
N THR A 38 11.91 -2.57 2.64
CA THR A 38 11.02 -1.42 2.87
C THR A 38 9.71 -1.95 3.47
N PHE A 39 9.72 -2.21 4.77
CA PHE A 39 8.52 -2.57 5.52
C PHE A 39 7.74 -1.32 5.93
N GLY A 40 6.41 -1.41 5.94
CA GLY A 40 5.56 -0.32 6.41
C GLY A 40 4.32 -0.05 5.58
N TYR A 41 3.86 -0.97 4.74
CA TYR A 41 2.66 -0.76 3.94
C TYR A 41 1.39 -1.07 4.72
N TYR A 42 0.39 -0.22 4.56
CA TYR A 42 -0.98 -0.39 5.05
C TYR A 42 -1.92 -0.25 3.86
N TRP A 43 -3.02 -1.00 3.83
CA TRP A 43 -4.11 -0.68 2.91
C TRP A 43 -5.27 -0.02 3.64
N ILE A 44 -5.99 0.84 2.91
CA ILE A 44 -7.20 1.49 3.40
C ILE A 44 -8.38 0.64 2.96
N ASP A 45 -9.11 0.08 3.92
CA ASP A 45 -10.31 -0.72 3.62
C ASP A 45 -11.52 0.14 3.24
N ILE A 46 -12.63 -0.52 2.89
CA ILE A 46 -13.87 0.15 2.48
C ILE A 46 -14.48 1.02 3.58
N ASP A 47 -14.19 0.69 4.84
CA ASP A 47 -14.64 1.43 6.02
C ASP A 47 -13.65 2.56 6.39
N GLY A 48 -12.53 2.67 5.67
CA GLY A 48 -11.49 3.67 5.88
C GLY A 48 -10.44 3.30 6.92
N ASN A 49 -10.40 2.05 7.40
CA ASN A 49 -9.40 1.61 8.36
C ASN A 49 -8.07 1.30 7.68
N LEU A 50 -6.98 1.63 8.38
CA LEU A 50 -5.63 1.22 8.02
C LEU A 50 -5.36 -0.21 8.49
N ASN A 51 -5.05 -1.08 7.56
CA ASN A 51 -4.78 -2.49 7.80
C ASN A 51 -3.33 -2.80 7.39
N TYR A 52 -2.51 -3.26 8.34
CA TYR A 52 -1.08 -3.50 8.12
C TYR A 52 -0.83 -4.71 7.22
N LEU A 53 0.09 -4.57 6.27
CA LEU A 53 0.46 -5.59 5.29
C LEU A 53 1.86 -6.12 5.60
N SER A 54 1.93 -7.17 6.40
CA SER A 54 3.19 -7.69 6.96
C SER A 54 3.68 -8.96 6.26
N HIS A 55 2.76 -9.75 5.72
CA HIS A 55 3.06 -11.03 5.08
C HIS A 55 2.35 -11.11 3.72
N ASN A 56 2.84 -11.98 2.83
CA ASN A 56 2.21 -12.26 1.53
C ASN A 56 0.71 -12.57 1.64
N ALA A 57 0.30 -13.29 2.70
CA ALA A 57 -1.11 -13.61 2.94
C ALA A 57 -1.98 -12.36 3.20
N ASP A 58 -1.43 -11.29 3.77
CA ASP A 58 -2.17 -10.05 4.03
C ASP A 58 -2.56 -9.36 2.72
N TYR A 59 -1.64 -9.34 1.75
CA TYR A 59 -1.88 -8.82 0.42
C TYR A 59 -2.95 -9.64 -0.33
N GLU A 60 -2.89 -10.96 -0.26
CA GLU A 60 -3.92 -11.83 -0.84
C GLU A 60 -5.29 -11.61 -0.20
N ASN A 61 -5.35 -11.51 1.13
CA ASN A 61 -6.58 -11.22 1.87
C ASN A 61 -7.17 -9.86 1.50
N MET A 62 -6.34 -8.82 1.38
CA MET A 62 -6.73 -7.51 0.87
C MET A 62 -7.38 -7.65 -0.52
N PHE A 63 -6.69 -8.28 -1.48
CA PHE A 63 -7.19 -8.42 -2.85
C PHE A 63 -8.54 -9.17 -2.91
N GLN A 64 -8.70 -10.24 -2.12
CA GLN A 64 -9.97 -10.97 -2.03
C GLN A 64 -11.08 -10.13 -1.39
N SER A 65 -10.76 -9.36 -0.34
CA SER A 65 -11.69 -8.43 0.30
C SER A 65 -12.19 -7.39 -0.70
N CYS A 66 -11.27 -6.72 -1.42
CA CYS A 66 -11.62 -5.71 -2.41
C CYS A 66 -12.45 -6.28 -3.57
N LYS A 67 -12.14 -7.51 -4.03
CA LYS A 67 -12.98 -8.21 -5.03
C LYS A 67 -14.38 -8.51 -4.51
N LYS A 68 -14.52 -8.92 -3.26
CA LYS A 68 -15.81 -9.21 -2.64
C LYS A 68 -16.71 -7.98 -2.60
N PHE A 69 -16.13 -6.78 -2.45
CA PHE A 69 -16.85 -5.52 -2.40
C PHE A 69 -16.85 -4.73 -3.71
N ASP A 70 -16.39 -5.33 -4.83
CA ASP A 70 -16.28 -4.69 -6.14
C ASP A 70 -15.55 -3.33 -6.13
N GLN A 71 -14.51 -3.22 -5.28
CA GLN A 71 -13.70 -2.01 -5.21
C GLN A 71 -12.88 -1.86 -6.49
N SER A 72 -13.09 -0.76 -7.22
CA SER A 72 -12.37 -0.46 -8.45
C SER A 72 -10.95 0.02 -8.20
N THR A 73 -10.68 0.60 -7.03
CA THR A 73 -9.39 1.17 -6.63
C THR A 73 -9.01 0.70 -5.23
N ILE A 74 -7.76 0.30 -5.05
CA ILE A 74 -7.15 -0.03 -3.77
C ILE A 74 -6.06 0.98 -3.49
N ASN A 75 -6.09 1.59 -2.31
CA ASN A 75 -5.05 2.51 -1.85
C ASN A 75 -4.20 1.83 -0.78
N ILE A 76 -2.91 1.75 -1.05
CA ILE A 76 -1.86 1.25 -0.17
C ILE A 76 -1.01 2.47 0.19
N VAL A 77 -0.70 2.65 1.47
CA VAL A 77 0.07 3.77 1.99
C VAL A 77 1.27 3.23 2.74
N HIS A 78 2.43 3.85 2.54
CA HIS A 78 3.64 3.52 3.29
C HIS A 78 3.72 4.34 4.59
N ILE A 79 4.37 3.79 5.61
CA ILE A 79 4.47 4.40 6.95
C ILE A 79 5.13 5.79 6.91
N ASN A 80 6.08 6.03 6.00
CA ASN A 80 6.69 7.35 5.83
C ASN A 80 5.68 8.45 5.45
N PHE A 81 4.60 8.10 4.76
CA PHE A 81 3.51 9.01 4.44
C PHE A 81 2.61 9.23 5.66
N LEU A 82 2.29 8.16 6.39
CA LEU A 82 1.52 8.26 7.63
C LEU A 82 2.25 9.11 8.69
N ASP A 83 3.57 8.93 8.82
CA ASP A 83 4.42 9.71 9.72
C ASP A 83 4.45 11.19 9.30
N SER A 84 4.52 11.47 8.00
CA SER A 84 4.57 12.85 7.52
C SER A 84 3.28 13.59 7.80
N ILE A 85 2.12 13.02 7.45
CA ILE A 85 0.82 13.64 7.72
C ILE A 85 0.54 13.76 9.22
N SER A 86 1.05 12.83 10.04
CA SER A 86 0.94 12.92 11.50
C SER A 86 1.76 14.08 12.06
N ASN A 87 2.93 14.36 11.48
CA ASN A 87 3.79 15.48 11.87
C ASN A 87 3.31 16.85 11.37
N TYR A 88 2.47 16.90 10.33
CA TYR A 88 1.85 18.14 9.84
C TYR A 88 0.60 18.59 10.61
N ASN A 89 0.13 17.82 11.60
CA ASN A 89 -1.05 18.17 12.41
C ASN A 89 -0.74 19.05 13.65
N TYR A 90 0.32 19.87 13.61
CA TYR A 90 0.68 20.84 14.65
C TYR A 90 0.37 22.28 14.24
#